data_AF-A0A1F3SDH6-F1
#
_entry.id   AF-A0A1F3SDH6-F1
#
_cell.length_a   1.000
_cell.length_b   1.000
_cell.length_c   1.000
_cell.angle_alpha   90.00
_cell.angle_beta   90.00
_cell.angle_gamma   90.00
#
_symmetry.space_group_name_H-M   'P 1'
#
loop_
_entity.id
_entity.type
_entity.pdbx_description
1 polymer ?
#
loop_
_entity_poly.entity_id
_entity_poly.type
_entity_poly.pdbx_seq_one_letter_code
_entity_poly.pdbx_strand_id
1 'polypeptide(L)'
;MGQWFIMQDEKIKGPYAHEEVKALYEGGQITRDCLIWGRSQDNWQGIVLWINTQHEEEHEMTFEQLWHFAIDGNSKGPLSRKDLVAELRELRYKGEILVWTKGMSAWADIFDFHDLLDEIGINRREHPRAHIAGSVVVKFQDKTMIGLLKTIGPGGFGATQIDSILTLGQTVTVELKSERLNAPLVAKATVQYASDTGLYGFKFNGINMESRAHIMDYIRRSKNPMESAA
;
A
#
# COMPACT_ATOMS: atom_id res chain seq x y z
N MET A 1 8.49 -18.72 -21.07
CA MET A 1 7.60 -18.63 -22.25
C MET A 1 6.25 -19.20 -21.87
N GLY A 2 5.22 -18.37 -21.80
CA GLY A 2 3.85 -18.83 -21.57
C GLY A 2 3.33 -19.63 -22.76
N GLN A 3 2.62 -20.71 -22.50
CA GLN A 3 1.91 -21.50 -23.49
C GLN A 3 0.44 -21.07 -23.50
N TRP A 4 -0.02 -20.57 -24.65
CA TRP A 4 -1.37 -20.03 -24.82
C TRP A 4 -2.27 -21.00 -25.60
N PHE A 5 -3.52 -21.08 -25.21
CA PHE A 5 -4.55 -21.84 -25.91
C PHE A 5 -5.60 -20.88 -26.44
N ILE A 6 -6.12 -21.18 -27.63
CA ILE A 6 -7.19 -20.41 -28.27
C ILE A 6 -8.44 -21.28 -28.39
N MET A 7 -9.61 -20.65 -28.31
CA MET A 7 -10.90 -21.29 -28.51
C MET A 7 -11.75 -20.46 -29.46
N GLN A 8 -12.09 -21.06 -30.60
CA GLN A 8 -12.96 -20.47 -31.61
C GLN A 8 -13.86 -21.56 -32.19
N ASP A 9 -15.15 -21.25 -32.37
CA ASP A 9 -16.16 -22.21 -32.83
C ASP A 9 -16.17 -23.50 -31.99
N GLU A 10 -16.07 -23.34 -30.66
CA GLU A 10 -16.01 -24.42 -29.65
C GLU A 10 -14.82 -25.39 -29.79
N LYS A 11 -13.83 -25.06 -30.64
CA LYS A 11 -12.62 -25.87 -30.82
C LYS A 11 -11.43 -25.21 -30.16
N ILE A 12 -10.77 -25.97 -29.29
CA ILE A 12 -9.54 -25.54 -28.60
C ILE A 12 -8.33 -25.93 -29.45
N LYS A 13 -7.38 -25.00 -29.63
CA LYS A 13 -6.10 -25.23 -30.31
C LYS A 13 -4.94 -24.63 -29.51
N GLY A 14 -3.76 -25.22 -29.65
CA GLY A 14 -2.53 -24.82 -28.96
C GLY A 14 -1.71 -26.04 -28.50
N PRO A 15 -0.64 -25.83 -27.72
CA PRO A 15 -0.19 -24.54 -27.21
C PRO A 15 0.50 -23.69 -28.28
N TYR A 16 0.30 -22.39 -28.22
CA TYR A 16 0.96 -21.38 -29.06
C TYR A 16 1.86 -20.48 -28.21
N ALA A 17 2.90 -19.94 -28.83
CA ALA A 17 3.63 -18.80 -28.31
C ALA A 17 2.79 -17.52 -28.44
N HIS A 18 3.14 -16.49 -27.66
CA HIS A 18 2.45 -15.20 -27.68
C HIS A 18 2.38 -14.59 -29.09
N GLU A 19 3.52 -14.49 -29.77
CA GLU A 19 3.62 -13.93 -31.12
C GLU A 19 2.81 -14.73 -32.17
N GLU A 20 2.69 -16.04 -31.97
CA GLU A 20 1.90 -16.88 -32.88
C GLU A 20 0.41 -16.54 -32.76
N VAL A 21 -0.12 -16.37 -31.54
CA VAL A 21 -1.53 -15.97 -31.33
C VAL A 21 -1.81 -14.61 -31.96
N LYS A 22 -0.88 -13.65 -31.85
CA LYS A 22 -1.00 -12.33 -32.46
C LYS A 22 -0.99 -12.40 -33.98
N ALA A 23 -0.06 -13.16 -34.56
CA ALA A 23 0.01 -13.37 -36.01
C ALA A 23 -1.24 -14.05 -36.57
N LEU A 24 -1.83 -15.01 -35.83
CA LEU A 24 -3.10 -15.65 -36.21
C LEU A 24 -4.25 -14.63 -36.26
N TYR A 25 -4.29 -13.67 -35.34
CA TYR A 25 -5.32 -12.62 -35.29
C TYR A 25 -5.13 -11.58 -36.39
N GLU A 26 -3.92 -11.04 -36.53
CA GLU A 26 -3.59 -10.06 -37.57
C GLU A 26 -3.72 -10.66 -38.98
N GLY A 27 -3.42 -11.94 -39.14
CA GLY A 27 -3.63 -12.71 -40.37
C GLY A 27 -5.09 -13.09 -40.64
N GLY A 28 -6.03 -12.73 -39.76
CA GLY A 28 -7.47 -13.01 -39.90
C GLY A 28 -7.85 -14.49 -39.78
N GLN A 29 -6.93 -15.34 -39.31
CA GLN A 29 -7.17 -16.78 -39.12
C GLN A 29 -7.99 -17.07 -37.86
N ILE A 30 -7.97 -16.13 -36.91
CA ILE A 30 -8.87 -16.12 -35.75
C ILE A 30 -9.60 -14.79 -35.66
N THR A 31 -10.85 -14.83 -35.23
CA THR A 31 -11.74 -13.64 -35.20
C THR A 31 -11.73 -12.98 -33.83
N ARG A 32 -12.31 -11.78 -33.73
CA ARG A 32 -12.44 -11.01 -32.48
C ARG A 32 -13.20 -11.72 -31.36
N ASP A 33 -14.00 -12.74 -31.70
CA ASP A 33 -14.79 -13.52 -30.75
C ASP A 33 -14.00 -14.72 -30.20
N CYS A 34 -12.74 -14.90 -30.63
CA CYS A 34 -11.83 -15.92 -30.13
C CYS A 34 -11.51 -15.67 -28.65
N LEU A 35 -11.48 -16.76 -27.87
CA LEU A 35 -11.13 -16.76 -26.47
C LEU A 35 -9.72 -17.33 -26.28
N ILE A 36 -8.95 -16.74 -25.38
CA ILE A 36 -7.56 -17.06 -25.07
C ILE A 36 -7.46 -17.51 -23.62
N TRP A 37 -6.65 -18.53 -23.35
CA TRP A 37 -6.37 -18.98 -21.99
C TRP A 37 -4.90 -19.34 -21.81
N GLY A 38 -4.35 -19.00 -20.65
CA GLY A 38 -2.99 -19.36 -20.23
C GLY A 38 -3.00 -19.90 -18.81
N ARG A 39 -1.94 -20.64 -18.44
CA ARG A 39 -1.85 -21.33 -17.13
C ARG A 39 -1.98 -20.42 -15.90
N SER A 40 -1.72 -19.12 -16.04
CA SER A 40 -1.83 -18.11 -14.98
C SER A 40 -3.22 -17.45 -14.90
N GLN A 41 -4.17 -17.85 -15.75
CA GLN A 41 -5.52 -17.29 -15.80
C GLN A 41 -6.55 -18.27 -15.24
N ASP A 42 -7.48 -17.76 -14.43
CA ASP A 42 -8.56 -18.56 -13.87
C ASP A 42 -9.68 -18.85 -14.91
N ASN A 43 -9.79 -18.03 -15.96
CA ASN A 43 -10.85 -18.12 -16.96
C ASN A 43 -10.36 -17.74 -18.36
N TRP A 44 -11.10 -18.19 -19.39
CA TRP A 44 -10.91 -17.78 -20.78
C TRP A 44 -11.18 -16.27 -20.95
N GLN A 45 -10.32 -15.59 -21.68
CA GLN A 45 -10.35 -14.14 -21.92
C GLN A 45 -10.54 -13.85 -23.42
N GLY A 46 -11.35 -12.85 -23.79
CA GLY A 46 -11.48 -12.46 -25.21
C GLY A 46 -10.16 -11.98 -25.81
N ILE A 47 -9.88 -12.34 -27.06
CA ILE A 47 -8.62 -12.02 -27.75
C ILE A 47 -8.35 -10.51 -27.83
N VAL A 48 -9.39 -9.70 -28.02
CA VAL A 48 -9.26 -8.24 -28.04
C VAL A 48 -8.77 -7.73 -26.68
N LEU A 49 -9.32 -8.26 -25.59
CA LEU A 49 -8.87 -7.91 -24.25
C LEU A 49 -7.45 -8.43 -24.01
N TRP A 50 -7.16 -9.67 -24.40
CA TRP A 50 -5.82 -10.27 -24.25
C TRP A 50 -4.73 -9.50 -25.01
N ILE A 51 -4.96 -9.07 -26.25
CA ILE A 51 -4.03 -8.21 -27.03
C ILE A 51 -3.85 -6.86 -26.36
N ASN A 52 -4.94 -6.25 -25.87
CA ASN A 52 -4.89 -4.93 -25.25
C ASN A 52 -4.26 -4.95 -23.85
N THR A 53 -4.32 -6.09 -23.14
CA THR A 53 -3.69 -6.28 -21.81
C THR A 53 -2.15 -6.38 -21.94
N GLN A 54 -1.59 -6.40 -23.14
CA GLN A 54 -0.17 -6.67 -23.40
C GLN A 54 0.65 -5.42 -23.75
N HIS A 55 0.09 -4.23 -23.53
CA HIS A 55 0.87 -3.02 -23.21
C HIS A 55 1.08 -2.85 -21.69
N GLU A 56 0.57 -3.77 -20.87
CA GLU A 56 0.52 -3.65 -19.40
C GLU A 56 1.39 -4.69 -18.66
N GLU A 57 2.30 -5.41 -19.36
CA GLU A 57 3.35 -6.21 -18.69
C GLU A 57 4.67 -5.44 -18.45
N GLU A 58 4.72 -4.13 -18.76
CA GLU A 58 5.77 -3.22 -18.27
C GLU A 58 5.27 -2.05 -17.40
N HIS A 59 3.96 -1.90 -17.19
CA HIS A 59 3.43 -0.90 -16.26
C HIS A 59 2.22 -1.46 -15.53
N GLU A 60 2.43 -1.88 -14.27
CA GLU A 60 1.34 -1.97 -13.31
C GLU A 60 0.56 -0.66 -13.34
N MET A 61 -0.71 -0.73 -13.76
CA MET A 61 -1.63 0.39 -13.69
C MET A 61 -1.72 0.91 -12.25
N THR A 62 -1.33 2.16 -12.06
CA THR A 62 -1.95 2.99 -11.04
C THR A 62 -2.47 4.23 -11.74
N PHE A 63 -3.74 4.57 -11.53
CA PHE A 63 -4.20 5.94 -11.73
C PHE A 63 -3.32 6.79 -10.83
N GLU A 64 -2.29 7.44 -11.38
CA GLU A 64 -1.36 8.22 -10.57
C GLU A 64 -2.16 9.24 -9.77
N GLN A 65 -2.17 9.02 -8.45
CA GLN A 65 -2.71 9.98 -7.50
C GLN A 65 -1.88 11.25 -7.64
N LEU A 66 -2.44 12.27 -8.28
CA LEU A 66 -1.74 13.50 -8.58
C LEU A 66 -1.59 14.34 -7.31
N TRP A 67 -0.34 14.59 -6.92
CA TRP A 67 0.03 15.35 -5.74
C TRP A 67 0.31 16.81 -6.05
N HIS A 68 0.03 17.66 -5.08
CA HIS A 68 0.42 19.07 -5.06
C HIS A 68 1.16 19.34 -3.76
N PHE A 69 2.12 20.26 -3.78
CA PHE A 69 2.76 20.77 -2.57
C PHE A 69 2.83 22.29 -2.60
N ALA A 70 2.85 22.94 -1.45
CA ALA A 70 2.97 24.38 -1.32
C ALA A 70 4.06 24.76 -0.33
N ILE A 71 4.82 25.79 -0.66
CA ILE A 71 5.87 26.38 0.18
C ILE A 71 5.69 27.89 0.16
N ASP A 72 5.63 28.50 1.35
CA ASP A 72 5.44 29.94 1.53
C ASP A 72 4.25 30.48 0.70
N GLY A 73 3.16 29.72 0.63
CA GLY A 73 1.94 30.06 -0.09
C GLY A 73 1.96 29.82 -1.61
N ASN A 74 3.07 29.35 -2.18
CA ASN A 74 3.17 29.02 -3.61
C ASN A 74 2.98 27.52 -3.83
N SER A 75 1.92 27.12 -4.53
CA SER A 75 1.64 25.72 -4.86
C SER A 75 2.29 25.27 -6.17
N LYS A 76 2.82 24.05 -6.18
CA LYS A 76 3.32 23.31 -7.35
C LYS A 76 2.55 21.99 -7.48
N GLY A 77 2.30 21.58 -8.73
CA GLY A 77 1.53 20.39 -9.07
C GLY A 77 0.70 20.59 -10.33
N PRO A 78 0.03 19.55 -10.84
CA PRO A 78 0.03 18.17 -10.33
C PRO A 78 1.34 17.41 -10.61
N LEU A 79 1.75 16.55 -9.68
CA LEU A 79 2.95 15.71 -9.77
C LEU A 79 2.61 14.24 -9.51
N SER A 80 3.37 13.32 -10.13
CA SER A 80 3.42 11.93 -9.66
C SER A 80 4.06 11.88 -8.26
N ARG A 81 3.83 10.81 -7.50
CA ARG A 81 4.49 10.62 -6.19
C ARG A 81 6.02 10.60 -6.31
N LYS A 82 6.53 10.01 -7.40
CA LYS A 82 7.97 9.98 -7.72
C LYS A 82 8.53 11.39 -7.94
N ASP A 83 7.84 12.23 -8.71
CA ASP A 83 8.28 13.59 -8.99
C ASP A 83 8.15 14.50 -7.76
N LEU A 84 7.09 14.32 -6.96
CA LEU A 84 6.94 14.98 -5.67
C LEU A 84 8.15 14.69 -4.76
N VAL A 85 8.51 13.41 -4.59
CA VAL A 85 9.66 13.00 -3.78
C VAL A 85 10.96 13.60 -4.31
N ALA A 86 11.16 13.62 -5.62
CA ALA A 86 12.33 14.21 -6.25
C ALA A 86 12.45 15.72 -5.95
N GLU A 87 11.38 16.48 -6.15
CA GLU A 87 11.34 17.93 -5.85
C GLU A 87 11.59 18.21 -4.36
N LEU A 88 10.94 17.47 -3.47
CA LEU A 88 11.06 17.67 -2.02
C LEU A 88 12.46 17.36 -1.48
N ARG A 89 13.17 16.38 -2.06
CA ARG A 89 14.58 16.09 -1.71
C ARG A 89 15.50 17.25 -2.07
N GLU A 90 15.32 17.86 -3.25
CA GLU A 90 16.14 18.99 -3.72
C GLU A 90 15.95 20.25 -2.87
N LEU A 91 14.73 20.47 -2.35
CA LEU A 91 14.40 21.64 -1.54
C LEU A 91 15.15 21.72 -0.20
N ARG A 92 15.83 20.64 0.23
CA ARG A 92 16.58 20.52 1.50
C ARG A 92 15.83 21.09 2.70
N TYR A 93 14.50 20.96 2.69
CA TYR A 93 13.57 21.47 3.70
C TYR A 93 13.82 22.93 4.12
N LYS A 94 13.20 23.87 3.40
CA LYS A 94 13.11 25.28 3.80
C LYS A 94 11.65 25.66 4.02
N GLY A 95 11.30 26.05 5.24
CA GLY A 95 9.96 26.56 5.57
C GLY A 95 8.90 25.48 5.82
N GLU A 96 7.66 25.94 5.94
CA GLU A 96 6.46 25.11 6.06
C GLU A 96 6.14 24.50 4.69
N ILE A 97 5.97 23.18 4.63
CA ILE A 97 5.59 22.46 3.41
C ILE A 97 4.23 21.84 3.64
N LEU A 98 3.25 22.28 2.85
CA LEU A 98 1.94 21.68 2.81
C LEU A 98 1.85 20.76 1.59
N VAL A 99 1.13 19.66 1.73
CA VAL A 99 0.87 18.69 0.67
C VAL A 99 -0.63 18.43 0.56
N TRP A 100 -1.07 18.19 -0.66
CA TRP A 100 -2.46 17.88 -0.96
C TRP A 100 -2.53 16.89 -2.11
N THR A 101 -3.53 16.02 -2.06
CA THR A 101 -3.84 15.11 -3.16
C THR A 101 -5.35 14.87 -3.23
N LYS A 102 -5.81 14.39 -4.39
CA LYS A 102 -7.23 14.15 -4.64
C LYS A 102 -7.81 13.22 -3.57
N GLY A 103 -8.87 13.67 -2.90
CA GLY A 103 -9.52 12.95 -1.80
C GLY A 103 -9.28 13.56 -0.42
N MET A 104 -8.31 14.48 -0.28
CA MET A 104 -8.13 15.25 0.96
C MET A 104 -9.09 16.45 1.01
N SER A 105 -9.66 16.71 2.19
CA SER A 105 -10.57 17.84 2.42
C SER A 105 -9.86 19.20 2.55
N ALA A 106 -8.56 19.18 2.89
CA ALA A 106 -7.72 20.37 3.03
C ALA A 106 -6.24 20.00 2.80
N TRP A 107 -5.40 21.02 2.60
CA TRP A 107 -3.94 20.88 2.64
C TRP A 107 -3.51 20.39 4.03
N ALA A 108 -2.53 19.50 4.07
CA ALA A 108 -1.97 18.95 5.30
C ALA A 108 -0.48 19.20 5.36
N ASP A 109 0.08 19.26 6.57
CA ASP A 109 1.53 19.43 6.75
C ASP A 109 2.24 18.17 6.24
N ILE A 110 3.38 18.33 5.55
CA ILE A 110 4.23 17.20 5.14
C ILE A 110 4.58 16.28 6.30
N PHE A 111 4.59 16.79 7.54
CA PHE A 111 4.85 15.99 8.74
C PHE A 111 3.78 14.95 9.04
N ASP A 112 2.58 15.10 8.49
CA ASP A 112 1.54 14.09 8.61
C ASP A 112 1.85 12.84 7.74
N PHE A 113 2.71 12.98 6.72
CA PHE A 113 3.03 11.96 5.70
C PHE A 113 4.37 11.28 5.99
N HIS A 114 4.38 10.35 6.94
CA HIS A 114 5.60 9.74 7.46
C HIS A 114 6.36 8.88 6.44
N ASP A 115 5.64 8.28 5.49
CA ASP A 115 6.20 7.56 4.35
C ASP A 115 6.89 8.52 3.37
N LEU A 116 6.26 9.67 3.07
CA LEU A 116 6.86 10.71 2.26
C LEU A 116 8.12 11.26 2.92
N LEU A 117 8.09 11.49 4.24
CA LEU A 117 9.25 11.88 5.05
C LEU A 117 10.38 10.84 4.98
N ASP A 118 10.06 9.56 5.14
CA ASP A 118 11.04 8.47 5.04
C ASP A 118 11.67 8.43 3.64
N GLU A 119 10.85 8.61 2.59
CA GLU A 119 11.31 8.64 1.21
C GLU A 119 12.22 9.84 0.92
N ILE A 120 11.95 11.02 1.49
CA ILE A 120 12.84 12.18 1.34
C ILE A 120 14.01 12.19 2.33
N GLY A 121 14.14 11.16 3.19
CA GLY A 121 15.24 10.98 4.14
C GLY A 121 15.16 11.84 5.40
N ILE A 122 13.97 12.33 5.77
CA ILE A 122 13.74 13.13 6.98
C ILE A 122 13.10 12.24 8.06
N ASN A 123 13.78 12.03 9.19
CA ASN A 123 13.24 11.26 10.32
C ASN A 123 13.10 12.14 11.57
N ARG A 124 11.85 12.49 11.92
CA ARG A 124 11.50 13.24 13.15
C ARG A 124 10.75 12.42 14.20
N ARG A 125 10.74 11.08 14.09
CA ARG A 125 9.97 10.24 15.01
C ARG A 125 10.48 10.41 16.45
N GLU A 126 9.61 10.89 17.34
CA GLU A 126 9.93 10.99 18.78
C GLU A 126 10.16 9.62 19.44
N HIS A 127 9.61 8.57 18.83
CA HIS A 127 9.66 7.22 19.37
C HIS A 127 10.14 6.20 18.32
N PRO A 128 11.00 5.25 18.72
CA PRO A 128 11.45 4.21 17.82
C PRO A 128 10.27 3.32 17.38
N ARG A 129 10.33 2.82 16.14
CA ARG A 129 9.38 1.84 15.59
C ARG A 129 10.15 0.62 15.11
N ALA A 130 9.47 -0.52 15.07
CA ALA A 130 9.96 -1.76 14.50
C ALA A 130 8.94 -2.32 13.50
N HIS A 131 9.43 -3.02 12.48
CA HIS A 131 8.58 -3.87 11.65
C HIS A 131 8.05 -5.01 12.50
N ILE A 132 6.79 -5.36 12.33
CA ILE A 132 6.16 -6.49 12.99
C ILE A 132 5.16 -7.13 12.04
N ALA A 133 5.13 -8.46 11.99
CA ALA A 133 4.14 -9.22 11.24
C ALA A 133 3.01 -9.64 12.17
N GLY A 134 1.76 -9.43 11.76
CA GLY A 134 0.60 -9.74 12.56
C GLY A 134 -0.68 -9.24 11.92
N SER A 135 -1.77 -9.30 12.67
CA SER A 135 -3.06 -8.75 12.27
C SER A 135 -3.50 -7.63 13.21
N VAL A 136 -4.31 -6.73 12.67
CA VAL A 136 -5.05 -5.75 13.44
C VAL A 136 -6.53 -5.97 13.18
N VAL A 137 -7.32 -5.99 14.25
CA VAL A 137 -8.77 -5.87 14.19
C VAL A 137 -9.13 -4.44 14.57
N VAL A 138 -9.77 -3.72 13.65
CA VAL A 138 -10.26 -2.35 13.87
C VAL A 138 -11.77 -2.40 14.04
N LYS A 139 -12.26 -1.91 15.18
CA LYS A 139 -13.68 -1.79 15.49
C LYS A 139 -14.07 -0.32 15.52
N PHE A 140 -15.06 0.03 14.71
CA PHE A 140 -15.63 1.37 14.66
C PHE A 140 -17.13 1.30 14.43
N GLN A 141 -17.91 1.89 15.35
CA GLN A 141 -19.37 1.72 15.37
C GLN A 141 -19.72 0.22 15.31
N ASP A 142 -20.59 -0.18 14.38
CA ASP A 142 -20.98 -1.58 14.18
C ASP A 142 -20.12 -2.32 13.14
N LYS A 143 -19.03 -1.69 12.65
CA LYS A 143 -18.12 -2.28 11.67
C LYS A 143 -16.89 -2.87 12.35
N THR A 144 -16.55 -4.08 11.94
CA THR A 144 -15.28 -4.73 12.26
C THR A 144 -14.50 -4.92 10.96
N MET A 145 -13.28 -4.39 10.94
CA MET A 145 -12.34 -4.48 9.82
C MET A 145 -11.12 -5.25 10.28
N ILE A 146 -10.52 -6.02 9.39
CA ILE A 146 -9.28 -6.75 9.66
C ILE A 146 -8.24 -6.23 8.69
N GLY A 147 -7.00 -6.09 9.15
CA GLY A 147 -5.87 -5.75 8.32
C GLY A 147 -4.58 -6.39 8.80
N LEU A 148 -3.51 -6.16 8.06
CA LEU A 148 -2.16 -6.63 8.37
C LEU A 148 -1.41 -5.58 9.15
N LEU A 149 -0.89 -5.96 10.32
CA LEU A 149 0.03 -5.13 11.08
C LEU A 149 1.39 -5.09 10.35
N LYS A 150 2.00 -3.90 10.24
CA LYS A 150 3.26 -3.67 9.54
C LYS A 150 4.35 -3.09 10.43
N THR A 151 4.00 -2.13 11.28
CA THR A 151 4.95 -1.51 12.20
C THR A 151 4.31 -1.26 13.55
N ILE A 152 5.11 -1.23 14.61
CA ILE A 152 4.67 -0.89 15.95
C ILE A 152 5.69 -0.02 16.67
N GLY A 153 5.19 0.90 17.50
CA GLY A 153 5.95 1.81 18.34
C GLY A 153 5.16 2.12 19.61
N PRO A 154 5.78 2.69 20.66
CA PRO A 154 5.07 3.01 21.89
C PRO A 154 4.06 4.16 21.71
N GLY A 155 4.14 4.90 20.60
CA GLY A 155 3.18 5.96 20.24
C GLY A 155 2.09 5.51 19.26
N GLY A 156 2.20 4.35 18.63
CA GLY A 156 1.27 3.96 17.57
C GLY A 156 1.73 2.77 16.75
N PHE A 157 1.01 2.46 15.69
CA PHE A 157 1.29 1.35 14.79
C PHE A 157 0.88 1.68 13.36
N GLY A 158 1.42 0.94 12.39
CA GLY A 158 1.04 1.01 10.98
C GLY A 158 0.42 -0.29 10.52
N ALA A 159 -0.63 -0.24 9.71
CA ALA A 159 -1.32 -1.40 9.18
C ALA A 159 -1.78 -1.21 7.74
N THR A 160 -1.95 -2.30 7.00
CA THR A 160 -2.40 -2.31 5.59
C THR A 160 -3.58 -3.25 5.38
N GLN A 161 -4.18 -3.26 4.19
CA GLN A 161 -5.25 -4.18 3.82
C GLN A 161 -6.46 -4.10 4.77
N ILE A 162 -6.86 -2.87 5.11
CA ILE A 162 -8.06 -2.64 5.89
C ILE A 162 -9.21 -2.50 4.91
N ASP A 163 -10.17 -3.42 4.95
CA ASP A 163 -11.30 -3.54 4.00
C ASP A 163 -12.37 -2.43 4.14
N SER A 164 -11.98 -1.22 4.54
CA SER A 164 -12.83 -0.05 4.61
C SER A 164 -12.00 1.24 4.68
N ILE A 165 -12.58 2.31 4.16
CA ILE A 165 -11.98 3.65 4.19
C ILE A 165 -12.14 4.21 5.60
N LEU A 166 -11.03 4.31 6.33
CA LEU A 166 -10.95 5.04 7.59
C LEU A 166 -10.57 6.49 7.29
N THR A 167 -11.17 7.44 8.00
CA THR A 167 -10.88 8.87 7.82
C THR A 167 -9.84 9.35 8.82
N LEU A 168 -8.98 10.30 8.43
CA LEU A 168 -8.04 10.95 9.33
C LEU A 168 -8.76 11.59 10.53
N GLY A 169 -8.14 11.53 11.71
CA GLY A 169 -8.69 12.02 12.97
C GLY A 169 -9.74 11.11 13.61
N GLN A 170 -10.18 10.04 12.93
CA GLN A 170 -11.17 9.11 13.46
C GLN A 170 -10.58 8.27 14.60
N THR A 171 -11.30 8.18 15.72
CA THR A 171 -10.94 7.30 16.84
C THR A 171 -11.62 5.94 16.69
N VAL A 172 -10.83 4.87 16.79
CA VAL A 172 -11.24 3.48 16.65
C VAL A 172 -10.78 2.66 17.87
N THR A 173 -11.41 1.51 18.09
CA THR A 173 -10.88 0.49 19.01
C THR A 173 -10.10 -0.53 18.20
N VAL A 174 -8.89 -0.86 18.64
CA VAL A 174 -7.99 -1.77 17.91
C VAL A 174 -7.58 -2.93 18.80
N GLU A 175 -7.39 -4.09 18.19
CA GLU A 175 -6.79 -5.27 18.80
C GLU A 175 -5.67 -5.77 17.89
N LEU A 176 -4.43 -5.70 18.37
CA LEU A 176 -3.23 -6.10 17.63
C LEU A 176 -2.81 -7.50 18.04
N LYS A 177 -2.57 -8.38 17.06
CA LYS A 177 -2.11 -9.76 17.28
C LYS A 177 -0.85 -10.02 16.49
N SER A 178 0.13 -10.62 17.14
CA SER A 178 1.36 -11.09 16.50
C SER A 178 1.95 -12.18 17.39
N GLU A 179 2.62 -13.16 16.78
CA GLU A 179 3.42 -14.16 17.52
C GLU A 179 4.59 -13.51 18.29
N ARG A 180 4.96 -12.28 17.91
CA ARG A 180 6.01 -11.50 18.58
C ARG A 180 5.48 -10.64 19.73
N LEU A 181 4.16 -10.59 19.93
CA LEU A 181 3.53 -9.99 21.09
C LEU A 181 3.16 -11.10 22.08
N ASN A 182 3.45 -10.90 23.36
CA ASN A 182 3.14 -11.90 24.39
C ASN A 182 1.63 -12.15 24.55
N ALA A 183 0.80 -11.14 24.24
CA ALA A 183 -0.65 -11.20 24.26
C ALA A 183 -1.24 -10.21 23.25
N PRO A 184 -2.51 -10.38 22.83
CA PRO A 184 -3.19 -9.37 22.02
C PRO A 184 -3.22 -8.01 22.73
N LEU A 185 -2.80 -6.96 22.03
CA LEU A 185 -2.82 -5.60 22.55
C LEU A 185 -4.12 -4.91 22.15
N VAL A 186 -4.94 -4.53 23.13
CA VAL A 186 -6.20 -3.80 22.91
C VAL A 186 -6.04 -2.34 23.31
N ALA A 187 -6.40 -1.41 22.44
CA ALA A 187 -6.29 0.03 22.70
C ALA A 187 -7.32 0.86 21.93
N LYS A 188 -7.51 2.12 22.34
CA LYS A 188 -8.11 3.13 21.48
C LYS A 188 -7.01 3.81 20.67
N ALA A 189 -7.26 4.07 19.40
CA ALA A 189 -6.30 4.73 18.54
C ALA A 189 -6.98 5.72 17.58
N THR A 190 -6.27 6.78 17.24
CA THR A 190 -6.70 7.78 16.26
C THR A 190 -5.98 7.54 14.95
N VAL A 191 -6.71 7.49 13.84
CA VAL A 191 -6.13 7.45 12.50
C VAL A 191 -5.39 8.75 12.26
N GLN A 192 -4.07 8.69 12.17
CA GLN A 192 -3.22 9.85 11.89
C GLN A 192 -2.75 9.90 10.44
N TYR A 193 -2.80 8.77 9.76
CA TYR A 193 -2.34 8.67 8.39
C TYR A 193 -3.17 7.63 7.65
N ALA A 194 -3.47 7.91 6.38
CA ALA A 194 -4.11 7.00 5.46
C ALA A 194 -3.51 7.27 4.08
N SER A 195 -2.71 6.33 3.56
CA SER A 195 -2.17 6.40 2.21
C SER A 195 -3.15 5.82 1.20
N ASP A 196 -2.92 6.22 -0.04
CA ASP A 196 -3.50 5.65 -1.25
C ASP A 196 -3.09 4.19 -1.50
N THR A 197 -1.88 3.82 -1.07
CA THR A 197 -1.38 2.43 -1.06
C THR A 197 -2.03 1.56 0.02
N GLY A 198 -3.02 2.08 0.75
CA GLY A 198 -3.77 1.35 1.78
C GLY A 198 -3.02 1.18 3.10
N LEU A 199 -1.95 1.94 3.34
CA LEU A 199 -1.23 2.02 4.60
C LEU A 199 -1.90 3.04 5.53
N TYR A 200 -2.34 2.58 6.68
CA TYR A 200 -2.91 3.40 7.73
C TYR A 200 -1.93 3.52 8.90
N GLY A 201 -1.72 4.74 9.38
CA GLY A 201 -1.00 5.04 10.60
C GLY A 201 -1.98 5.37 11.73
N PHE A 202 -1.81 4.70 12.86
CA PHE A 202 -2.64 4.86 14.04
C PHE A 202 -1.80 5.37 15.20
N LYS A 203 -2.26 6.42 15.88
CA LYS A 203 -1.69 6.88 17.15
C LYS A 203 -2.50 6.31 18.30
N PHE A 204 -1.85 5.71 19.29
CA PHE A 204 -2.56 5.28 20.49
C PHE A 204 -3.06 6.48 21.29
N ASN A 205 -4.31 6.42 21.77
CA ASN A 205 -4.88 7.41 22.69
C ASN A 205 -4.50 7.11 24.16
N GLY A 206 -3.46 6.30 24.35
CA GLY A 206 -3.07 5.70 25.62
C GLY A 206 -2.98 4.18 25.50
N ILE A 207 -1.92 3.61 26.04
CA ILE A 207 -1.73 2.17 26.24
C ILE A 207 -1.26 1.95 27.68
N ASN A 208 -1.59 0.81 28.28
CA ASN A 208 -1.15 0.51 29.64
C ASN A 208 0.38 0.33 29.69
N MET A 209 0.95 0.48 30.89
CA MET A 209 2.41 0.47 31.08
C MET A 209 3.05 -0.88 30.68
N GLU A 210 2.34 -1.99 30.91
CA GLU A 210 2.76 -3.34 30.53
C GLU A 210 2.88 -3.48 29.00
N SER A 211 1.84 -3.11 28.24
CA SER A 211 1.84 -3.12 26.78
C SER A 211 2.94 -2.24 26.21
N ARG A 212 3.14 -1.06 26.81
CA ARG A 212 4.22 -0.14 26.42
C ARG A 212 5.59 -0.77 26.66
N ALA A 213 5.80 -1.44 27.79
CA ALA A 213 7.05 -2.12 28.10
C ALA A 213 7.32 -3.27 27.11
N HIS A 214 6.31 -4.07 26.77
CA HIS A 214 6.44 -5.14 25.78
C HIS A 214 6.78 -4.63 24.38
N ILE A 215 6.14 -3.55 23.92
CA ILE A 215 6.49 -2.92 22.64
C ILE A 215 7.94 -2.45 22.65
N MET A 216 8.38 -1.81 23.74
CA MET A 216 9.75 -1.32 23.85
C MET A 216 10.79 -2.45 23.87
N ASP A 217 10.50 -3.55 24.56
CA ASP A 217 11.35 -4.75 24.57
C ASP A 217 11.45 -5.38 23.17
N TYR A 218 10.31 -5.53 22.48
CA TYR A 218 10.27 -6.00 21.09
C TYR A 218 11.15 -5.14 20.17
N ILE A 219 11.01 -3.82 20.24
CA ILE A 219 11.78 -2.89 19.41
C ILE A 219 13.28 -3.03 19.68
N ARG A 220 13.70 -3.20 20.94
CA ARG A 220 15.11 -3.42 21.28
C ARG A 220 15.64 -4.70 20.63
N ARG A 221 14.91 -5.81 20.76
CA ARG A 221 15.30 -7.10 20.16
C ARG A 221 15.34 -7.06 18.63
N SER A 222 14.41 -6.34 18.00
CA SER A 222 14.40 -6.19 16.52
C SER A 222 15.60 -5.42 15.97
N LYS A 223 16.24 -4.57 16.80
CA LYS A 223 17.44 -3.81 16.40
C LYS A 223 18.74 -4.58 16.61
N ASN A 224 18.74 -5.58 17.50
CA ASN A 224 19.88 -6.45 17.78
C ASN A 224 19.52 -7.92 17.48
N PRO A 225 19.44 -8.34 16.20
CA PRO A 225 19.06 -9.71 15.84
C PRO A 225 20.04 -10.81 16.28
N MET A 226 21.20 -10.46 16.85
CA MET A 226 22.27 -11.42 17.20
C MET A 226 22.18 -12.05 18.61
N GLU A 227 21.30 -11.60 19.51
CA GLU A 227 21.28 -12.11 20.91
C GLU A 227 20.22 -13.19 21.19
N SER A 228 19.37 -13.56 20.24
CA SER A 228 18.29 -14.55 20.45
C SER A 228 18.63 -15.98 20.00
N ALA A 229 19.92 -16.31 19.83
CA ALA A 229 20.37 -17.63 19.38
C ALA A 229 21.44 -18.27 20.30
N ALA A 230 21.43 -17.93 21.59
CA ALA A 230 22.27 -18.57 22.61
C ALA A 230 21.41 -19.30 23.65
#